data_AF-A0A1I8C7P2-F1
#
_entry.id   AF-A0A1I8C7P2-F1
#
_cell.length_a   1.000
_cell.length_b   1.000
_cell.length_c   1.000
_cell.angle_alpha   90.00
_cell.angle_beta   90.00
_cell.angle_gamma   90.00
#
_symmetry.space_group_name_H-M   'P 1'
#
loop_
_entity.id
_entity.type
_entity.pdbx_description
1 polymer ?
#
loop_
_entity_poly.entity_id
_entity_poly.type
_entity_poly.pdbx_seq_one_letter_code
_entity_poly.pdbx_strand_id
1 'polypeptide(L)'
;MLGLDEWFYNFSQFFSQHATPENLGKIPAPYTEMTVYGTFKCAELGSIIGGLVAHPIYRIYLKNKVTNETMTSNTYKIIRNKCRKLQGRFLLAGIALGPLATFAYVKATGMSTMDAKDFCYKVRCDNDCLVQDRSALVMGFVGWYWKRFQGAVDGMNIGLIYAAVHEHFLKVYTSPLLVNKVKEGDRYASVQEIENSTSRFKKFISKNENWKSLDS
;
A
#
# COMPACT_ATOMS: atom_id res chain seq x y z
N MET A 1 8.99 -12.66 -15.55
CA MET A 1 8.64 -11.40 -14.85
C MET A 1 7.38 -11.66 -14.04
N LEU A 2 7.31 -11.19 -12.79
CA LEU A 2 6.19 -11.46 -11.86
C LEU A 2 4.88 -10.75 -12.25
N GLY A 3 4.86 -9.96 -13.34
CA GLY A 3 3.67 -9.23 -13.78
C GLY A 3 3.28 -8.06 -12.86
N LEU A 4 4.25 -7.48 -12.15
CA LEU A 4 4.03 -6.36 -11.23
C LEU A 4 4.55 -5.04 -11.78
N ASP A 5 5.04 -5.02 -13.01
CA ASP A 5 5.65 -3.83 -13.61
C ASP A 5 4.59 -2.74 -13.80
N GLU A 6 3.43 -3.10 -14.37
CA GLU A 6 2.30 -2.17 -14.54
C GLU A 6 1.75 -1.65 -13.21
N TRP A 7 1.67 -2.53 -12.20
CA TRP A 7 1.31 -2.14 -10.85
C TRP A 7 2.32 -1.13 -10.28
N PHE A 8 3.62 -1.40 -10.41
CA PHE A 8 4.68 -0.56 -9.86
C PHE A 8 4.76 0.80 -10.56
N TYR A 9 4.52 0.86 -11.88
CA TYR A 9 4.44 2.13 -12.59
C TYR A 9 3.27 2.97 -12.09
N ASN A 10 2.11 2.35 -11.86
CA ASN A 10 0.98 3.05 -11.26
C ASN A 10 1.25 3.45 -9.81
N PHE A 11 1.85 2.59 -9.00
CA PHE A 11 2.10 2.86 -7.59
C PHE A 11 3.18 3.93 -7.39
N SER A 12 4.34 3.81 -8.03
CA SER A 12 5.49 4.71 -7.80
C SER A 12 5.38 6.04 -8.52
N GLN A 13 4.71 6.10 -9.67
CA GLN A 13 4.70 7.25 -10.59
C GLN A 13 6.10 7.71 -11.06
N PHE A 14 7.18 6.99 -10.74
CA PHE A 14 8.55 7.36 -11.16
C PHE A 14 8.73 7.27 -12.68
N PHE A 15 8.08 6.30 -13.31
CA PHE A 15 8.05 6.15 -14.77
C PHE A 15 6.69 6.56 -15.31
N SER A 16 6.34 7.84 -15.13
CA SER A 16 5.04 8.39 -15.49
C SER A 16 4.67 8.15 -16.97
N GLN A 17 5.65 8.01 -17.87
CA GLN A 17 5.43 7.62 -19.27
C GLN A 17 4.66 6.29 -19.43
N HIS A 18 4.78 5.36 -18.49
CA HIS A 18 4.11 4.06 -18.52
C HIS A 18 2.79 4.02 -17.73
N ALA A 19 2.43 5.09 -17.03
CA ALA A 19 1.14 5.24 -16.36
C ALA A 19 0.08 5.68 -17.38
N THR A 20 -0.38 4.75 -18.22
CA THR A 20 -1.46 4.95 -19.20
C THR A 20 -2.76 4.25 -18.73
N PRO A 21 -3.94 4.67 -19.21
CA PRO A 21 -5.21 4.02 -18.88
C PRO A 21 -5.24 2.53 -19.19
N GLU A 22 -4.60 2.10 -20.28
CA GLU A 22 -4.56 0.69 -20.70
C GLU A 22 -3.69 -0.14 -19.74
N ASN A 23 -2.54 0.40 -19.34
CA ASN A 23 -1.67 -0.25 -18.35
C ASN A 23 -2.33 -0.31 -16.97
N LEU A 24 -3.15 0.67 -16.61
CA LEU A 24 -3.92 0.67 -15.38
C LEU A 24 -4.84 -0.56 -15.29
N GLY A 25 -5.47 -0.94 -16.40
CA GLY A 25 -6.32 -2.12 -16.53
C GLY A 25 -5.61 -3.45 -16.68
N LYS A 26 -4.33 -3.44 -17.03
CA LYS A 26 -3.56 -4.67 -17.25
C LYS A 26 -3.09 -5.24 -15.92
N ILE A 27 -3.77 -6.30 -15.49
CA ILE A 27 -3.53 -6.97 -14.20
C ILE A 27 -3.19 -8.43 -14.46
N PRO A 28 -1.91 -8.76 -14.73
CA PRO A 28 -1.50 -10.12 -15.09
C PRO A 28 -1.42 -11.04 -13.86
N ALA A 29 -1.19 -10.51 -12.65
CA ALA A 29 -1.05 -11.28 -11.41
C ALA A 29 -1.97 -10.74 -10.29
N PRO A 30 -3.31 -10.87 -10.42
CA PRO A 30 -4.27 -10.22 -9.52
C PRO A 30 -4.11 -10.66 -8.06
N TYR A 31 -3.95 -11.96 -7.78
CA TYR A 31 -3.80 -12.45 -6.41
C TYR A 31 -2.49 -11.99 -5.74
N THR A 32 -1.43 -11.84 -6.52
CA THR A 32 -0.15 -11.30 -6.03
C THR A 32 -0.31 -9.82 -5.69
N GLU A 33 -0.96 -9.05 -6.55
CA GLU A 33 -1.25 -7.64 -6.29
C GLU A 33 -2.16 -7.43 -5.08
N MET A 34 -3.22 -8.25 -4.93
CA MET A 34 -4.04 -8.29 -3.72
C MET A 34 -3.23 -8.59 -2.47
N THR A 35 -2.20 -9.45 -2.59
CA THR A 35 -1.31 -9.80 -1.47
C THR A 35 -0.44 -8.62 -1.09
N VAL A 36 0.09 -7.90 -2.08
CA VAL A 36 0.86 -6.66 -1.87
C VAL A 36 -0.01 -5.61 -1.18
N TYR A 37 -1.22 -5.37 -1.70
CA TYR A 37 -2.19 -4.47 -1.09
C TYR A 37 -2.54 -4.87 0.35
N GLY A 38 -2.87 -6.13 0.59
CA GLY A 38 -3.16 -6.65 1.94
C GLY A 38 -1.97 -6.49 2.88
N THR A 39 -0.75 -6.66 2.39
CA THR A 39 0.48 -6.42 3.17
C THR A 39 0.61 -4.96 3.57
N PHE A 40 0.37 -4.01 2.68
CA PHE A 40 0.35 -2.59 3.02
C PHE A 40 -0.68 -2.29 4.11
N LYS A 41 -1.95 -2.71 3.91
CA LYS A 41 -3.02 -2.43 4.87
C LYS A 41 -2.77 -3.07 6.23
N CYS A 42 -2.28 -4.31 6.28
CA CYS A 42 -1.94 -4.96 7.54
C CYS A 42 -0.71 -4.33 8.21
N ALA A 43 0.28 -3.84 7.44
CA ALA A 43 1.42 -3.11 8.00
C ALA A 43 1.00 -1.75 8.58
N GLU A 44 0.12 -1.01 7.89
CA GLU A 44 -0.48 0.24 8.38
C GLU A 44 -1.26 0.02 9.68
N LEU A 45 -2.16 -0.96 9.70
CA LEU A 45 -2.91 -1.34 10.91
C LEU A 45 -1.98 -1.77 12.03
N GLY A 46 -0.97 -2.60 11.74
CA GLY A 46 0.04 -3.03 12.71
C GLY A 46 0.82 -1.84 13.28
N SER A 47 1.15 -0.85 12.45
CA SER A 47 1.81 0.39 12.87
C SER A 47 0.93 1.22 13.81
N ILE A 48 -0.36 1.37 13.49
CA ILE A 48 -1.33 2.09 14.34
C ILE A 48 -1.50 1.37 15.67
N ILE A 49 -1.78 0.07 15.65
CA ILE A 49 -2.02 -0.74 16.87
C ILE A 49 -0.76 -0.74 17.73
N GLY A 50 0.41 -1.00 17.13
CA GLY A 50 1.69 -1.00 17.84
C GLY A 50 2.00 0.37 18.43
N GLY A 51 1.86 1.42 17.62
CA GLY A 51 2.26 2.79 17.92
C GLY A 51 1.35 3.52 18.89
N LEU A 52 0.04 3.52 18.63
CA LEU A 52 -0.95 4.33 19.33
C LEU A 52 -1.66 3.57 20.46
N VAL A 53 -1.72 2.24 20.40
CA VAL A 53 -2.47 1.43 21.39
C VAL A 53 -1.53 0.64 22.29
N ALA A 54 -0.77 -0.29 21.72
CA ALA A 54 0.07 -1.20 22.49
C ALA A 54 1.21 -0.47 23.23
N HIS A 55 1.84 0.51 22.58
CA HIS A 55 2.94 1.27 23.19
C HIS A 55 2.55 2.03 24.46
N PRO A 56 1.51 2.89 24.50
CA PRO A 56 1.13 3.60 25.71
C PRO A 56 0.63 2.66 26.81
N ILE A 57 -0.19 1.66 26.48
CA ILE A 57 -0.69 0.67 27.45
C ILE A 57 0.48 -0.08 28.10
N TYR A 58 1.42 -0.58 27.28
CA TYR A 58 2.58 -1.31 27.79
C TYR A 58 3.53 -0.41 28.59
N ARG A 59 3.63 0.87 28.21
CA ARG A 59 4.42 1.86 28.97
C ARG A 59 3.83 2.10 30.36
N ILE A 60 2.51 2.24 30.48
CA ILE A 60 1.82 2.39 31.76
C ILE A 60 2.01 1.13 32.61
N TYR A 61 1.80 -0.05 32.01
CA TYR A 61 2.02 -1.34 32.67
C TYR A 61 3.44 -1.46 33.25
N LEU A 62 4.47 -1.18 32.44
CA LEU A 62 5.85 -1.25 32.89
C LEU A 62 6.17 -0.21 33.97
N LYS A 63 5.62 1.00 33.87
CA LYS A 63 5.80 2.04 34.89
C LYS A 63 5.21 1.62 36.25
N ASN A 64 4.03 1.00 36.24
CA ASN A 64 3.36 0.55 37.46
C ASN A 64 4.06 -0.64 38.13
N LYS A 65 4.89 -1.38 37.39
CA LYS A 65 5.67 -2.51 37.92
C LYS A 65 6.99 -2.09 38.56
N VAL A 66 7.46 -0.86 38.32
CA VAL A 66 8.70 -0.35 38.92
C VAL A 66 8.42 0.12 40.34
N THR A 67 9.11 -0.49 41.31
CA THR A 67 9.16 -0.02 42.70
C THR A 67 10.32 0.94 42.90
N ASN A 68 10.26 1.79 43.93
CA ASN A 68 11.36 2.72 44.26
C ASN A 68 12.70 1.98 44.49
N GLU A 69 12.64 0.74 44.97
CA GLU A 69 13.82 -0.12 45.22
C GLU A 69 14.47 -0.64 43.92
N THR A 70 13.69 -0.81 42.85
CA THR A 70 14.18 -1.30 41.55
C THR A 70 14.45 -0.16 40.56
N MET A 71 14.22 1.08 40.99
CA MET A 71 14.40 2.27 40.17
C MET A 71 15.88 2.64 40.08
N THR A 72 16.40 2.65 38.86
CA THR A 72 17.74 3.13 38.52
C THR A 72 17.62 4.37 37.64
N SER A 73 18.70 5.14 37.49
CA SER A 73 18.76 6.27 36.54
C SER A 73 18.42 5.86 35.09
N ASN A 74 18.60 4.58 34.74
CA ASN A 74 18.34 4.04 33.40
C ASN A 74 16.94 3.45 33.22
N THR A 75 16.12 3.34 34.27
CA THR A 75 14.84 2.62 34.20
C THR A 75 13.92 3.15 33.10
N TYR A 76 13.80 4.48 32.95
CA TYR A 76 12.98 5.07 31.89
C TYR A 76 13.51 4.78 30.48
N LYS A 77 14.84 4.75 30.30
CA LYS A 77 15.48 4.40 29.03
C LYS A 77 15.19 2.94 28.66
N ILE A 78 15.22 2.04 29.64
CA ILE A 78 14.90 0.61 29.46
C ILE A 78 13.43 0.43 29.08
N ILE A 79 12.51 1.05 29.82
CA ILE A 79 11.07 1.00 29.52
C ILE A 79 10.81 1.49 28.10
N ARG A 80 11.35 2.67 27.75
CA ARG A 80 11.21 3.23 26.41
C ARG A 80 11.69 2.26 25.33
N ASN A 81 12.87 1.66 25.50
CA ASN A 81 13.40 0.70 24.54
C ASN A 81 12.55 -0.58 24.44
N LYS A 82 11.99 -1.07 25.54
CA LYS A 82 11.08 -2.23 25.51
C LYS A 82 9.78 -1.91 24.75
N CYS A 83 9.15 -0.77 25.04
CA CYS A 83 7.93 -0.35 24.33
C CYS A 83 8.20 -0.13 22.83
N ARG A 84 9.36 0.42 22.47
CA ARG A 84 9.77 0.60 21.06
C ARG A 84 10.00 -0.72 20.32
N LYS A 85 10.60 -1.72 20.97
CA LYS A 85 10.73 -3.06 20.40
C LYS A 85 9.35 -3.70 20.18
N LEU A 86 8.40 -3.47 21.09
CA LEU A 86 7.03 -3.95 20.94
C LEU A 86 6.36 -3.34 19.70
N GLN A 87 6.46 -2.02 19.50
CA GLN A 87 5.95 -1.33 18.31
C GLN A 87 6.45 -1.98 17.01
N GLY A 88 7.76 -2.15 16.87
CA GLY A 88 8.35 -2.77 15.68
C GLY A 88 7.89 -4.21 15.44
N ARG A 89 7.58 -4.97 16.50
CA ARG A 89 7.03 -6.33 16.38
C ARG A 89 5.61 -6.34 15.83
N PHE A 90 4.77 -5.36 16.19
CA PHE A 90 3.43 -5.22 15.62
C PHE A 90 3.48 -4.91 14.12
N LEU A 91 4.41 -4.04 13.68
CA LEU A 91 4.63 -3.79 12.26
C LEU A 91 5.04 -5.08 11.52
N LEU A 92 6.03 -5.80 12.05
CA LEU A 92 6.48 -7.08 11.46
C LEU A 92 5.37 -8.12 11.44
N ALA A 93 4.55 -8.20 12.49
CA ALA A 93 3.39 -9.07 12.53
C ALA A 93 2.36 -8.66 11.46
N GLY A 94 2.11 -7.37 11.26
CA GLY A 94 1.26 -6.86 10.19
C GLY A 94 1.75 -7.27 8.79
N ILE A 95 3.05 -7.12 8.52
CA ILE A 95 3.66 -7.55 7.26
C ILE A 95 3.51 -9.06 7.04
N ALA A 96 3.72 -9.87 8.08
CA ALA A 96 3.56 -11.33 8.00
C ALA A 96 2.08 -11.75 7.86
N LEU A 97 1.17 -11.03 8.51
CA LEU A 97 -0.27 -11.29 8.46
C LEU A 97 -0.90 -10.91 7.11
N GLY A 98 -0.35 -9.94 6.38
CA GLY A 98 -0.89 -9.50 5.09
C GLY A 98 -1.14 -10.64 4.09
N PRO A 99 -0.10 -11.40 3.69
CA PRO A 99 -0.28 -12.54 2.77
C PRO A 99 -1.23 -13.62 3.31
N LEU A 100 -1.17 -13.89 4.62
CA LEU A 100 -2.05 -14.88 5.25
C LEU A 100 -3.51 -14.44 5.23
N ALA A 101 -3.78 -13.17 5.54
CA ALA A 101 -5.11 -12.59 5.54
C ALA A 101 -5.68 -12.52 4.12
N THR A 102 -4.89 -12.09 3.13
CA THR A 102 -5.31 -12.10 1.72
C THR A 102 -5.61 -13.51 1.24
N PHE A 103 -4.75 -14.49 1.54
CA PHE A 103 -4.99 -15.88 1.17
C PHE A 103 -6.27 -16.44 1.82
N ALA A 104 -6.47 -16.19 3.11
CA ALA A 104 -7.67 -16.60 3.83
C ALA A 104 -8.93 -15.94 3.23
N TYR A 105 -8.86 -14.65 2.90
CA TYR A 105 -9.96 -13.91 2.30
C TYR A 105 -10.35 -14.45 0.92
N VAL A 106 -9.37 -14.66 0.03
CA VAL A 106 -9.59 -15.24 -1.30
C VAL A 106 -10.22 -16.63 -1.20
N LYS A 107 -9.71 -17.46 -0.28
CA LYS A 107 -10.23 -18.82 -0.07
C LYS A 107 -11.63 -18.83 0.53
N ALA A 108 -11.91 -17.96 1.50
CA ALA A 108 -13.21 -17.90 2.17
C ALA A 108 -14.32 -17.35 1.26
N THR A 109 -13.98 -16.42 0.37
CA THR A 109 -14.94 -15.81 -0.57
C THR A 109 -15.09 -16.58 -1.88
N GLY A 110 -14.18 -17.51 -2.18
CA GLY A 110 -14.17 -18.21 -3.46
C GLY A 110 -13.94 -17.27 -4.64
N MET A 111 -13.16 -16.20 -4.43
CA MET A 111 -13.02 -15.09 -5.37
C MET A 111 -12.47 -15.54 -6.74
N SER A 112 -13.23 -15.24 -7.79
CA SER A 112 -12.81 -15.55 -9.16
C SER A 112 -11.66 -14.66 -9.61
N THR A 113 -10.93 -15.06 -10.65
CA THR A 113 -9.84 -14.26 -11.21
C THR A 113 -10.34 -12.90 -11.72
N MET A 114 -11.55 -12.81 -12.26
CA MET A 114 -12.11 -11.54 -12.75
C MET A 114 -12.46 -10.61 -11.60
N ASP A 115 -13.05 -11.14 -10.52
CA ASP A 115 -13.34 -10.35 -9.33
C ASP A 115 -12.06 -9.81 -8.69
N ALA A 116 -11.00 -10.62 -8.65
CA ALA A 116 -9.69 -10.21 -8.16
C ALA A 116 -9.05 -9.12 -9.05
N LYS A 117 -9.22 -9.19 -10.38
CA LYS A 117 -8.79 -8.12 -11.28
C LYS A 117 -9.60 -6.84 -11.07
N ASP A 118 -10.92 -6.92 -10.96
CA ASP A 118 -11.76 -5.74 -10.72
C ASP A 118 -11.44 -5.09 -9.37
N PHE A 119 -11.17 -5.90 -8.33
CA PHE A 119 -10.68 -5.40 -7.05
C PHE A 119 -9.37 -4.63 -7.21
N CYS A 120 -8.36 -5.23 -7.84
CA CYS A 120 -7.07 -4.58 -8.05
C CYS A 120 -7.20 -3.31 -8.90
N TYR A 121 -8.05 -3.31 -9.94
CA TYR A 121 -8.31 -2.12 -10.75
C TYR A 121 -8.91 -0.98 -9.92
N LYS A 122 -9.89 -1.29 -9.06
CA LYS A 122 -10.47 -0.31 -8.13
C LYS A 122 -9.39 0.27 -7.20
N VAL A 123 -8.55 -0.58 -6.63
CA VAL A 123 -7.42 -0.15 -5.78
C VAL A 123 -6.45 0.75 -6.55
N ARG A 124 -6.11 0.41 -7.81
CA ARG A 124 -5.24 1.24 -8.66
C ARG A 124 -5.86 2.59 -9.03
N CYS A 125 -7.18 2.68 -9.08
CA CYS A 125 -7.93 3.90 -9.37
C CYS A 125 -8.21 4.74 -8.11
N ASP A 126 -8.10 4.16 -6.93
CA ASP A 126 -8.34 4.86 -5.67
C ASP A 126 -7.17 5.81 -5.35
N ASN A 127 -7.37 7.09 -5.70
CA ASN A 127 -6.38 8.12 -5.51
C ASN A 127 -6.02 8.31 -4.04
N ASP A 128 -7.01 8.28 -3.15
CA ASP A 128 -6.83 8.58 -1.74
C ASP A 128 -6.09 7.43 -1.05
N CYS A 129 -6.47 6.19 -1.36
CA CYS A 129 -5.76 5.00 -0.89
C CYS A 129 -4.31 4.96 -1.39
N LEU A 130 -4.04 5.34 -2.65
CA LEU A 130 -2.68 5.44 -3.17
C LEU A 130 -1.85 6.51 -2.46
N VAL A 131 -2.43 7.69 -2.18
CA VAL A 131 -1.75 8.75 -1.43
C VAL A 131 -1.40 8.26 -0.02
N GLN A 132 -2.31 7.54 0.62
CA GLN A 132 -2.09 6.92 1.92
C GLN A 132 -0.91 5.93 1.88
N ASP A 133 -0.97 4.92 0.99
CA ASP A 133 0.04 3.86 0.91
C ASP A 133 1.43 4.43 0.58
N ARG A 134 1.49 5.38 -0.36
CA ARG A 134 2.75 6.05 -0.74
C ARG A 134 3.32 6.87 0.40
N SER A 135 2.49 7.63 1.09
CA SER A 135 2.92 8.47 2.21
C SER A 135 3.41 7.62 3.38
N ALA A 136 2.68 6.55 3.71
CA ALA A 136 3.07 5.59 4.73
C ALA A 136 4.39 4.89 4.36
N LEU A 137 4.55 4.44 3.11
CA LEU A 137 5.78 3.79 2.65
C LEU A 137 6.98 4.73 2.68
N VAL A 138 6.87 5.93 2.11
CA VAL A 138 7.97 6.91 2.04
C VAL A 138 8.39 7.34 3.44
N MET A 139 7.44 7.76 4.27
CA MET A 139 7.75 8.21 5.63
C MET A 139 8.21 7.04 6.52
N GLY A 140 7.63 5.85 6.33
CA GLY A 140 8.08 4.62 6.96
C GLY A 140 9.52 4.26 6.60
N PHE A 141 9.91 4.41 5.34
CA PHE A 141 11.28 4.16 4.89
C PHE A 141 12.27 5.18 5.45
N VAL A 142 11.93 6.47 5.43
CA VAL A 142 12.73 7.55 6.06
C VAL A 142 12.92 7.28 7.55
N GLY A 143 11.83 6.90 8.23
CA GLY A 143 11.87 6.51 9.62
C GLY A 143 12.74 5.27 9.87
N TRP A 144 12.62 4.25 9.02
CA TRP A 144 13.45 3.05 9.10
C TRP A 144 14.93 3.35 8.93
N TYR A 145 15.28 4.23 7.99
CA TYR A 145 16.65 4.67 7.81
C TYR A 145 17.23 5.31 9.09
N TRP A 146 16.45 6.15 9.77
CA TRP A 146 16.92 6.87 10.97
C TRP A 146 16.94 6.01 12.25
N LYS A 147 15.92 5.18 12.49
CA LYS A 147 15.69 4.47 13.77
C LYS A 147 15.26 3.01 13.60
N ARG A 148 15.54 2.40 12.43
CA ARG A 148 15.11 1.03 12.08
C ARG A 148 13.60 0.85 12.29
N PHE A 149 13.14 -0.35 12.66
CA PHE A 149 11.70 -0.64 12.80
C PHE A 149 10.93 0.28 13.74
N GLN A 150 11.57 0.88 14.74
CA GLN A 150 10.90 1.89 15.56
C GLN A 150 10.60 3.15 14.73
N GLY A 151 11.61 3.67 14.04
CA GLY A 151 11.42 4.82 13.19
C GLY A 151 10.46 4.52 12.04
N ALA A 152 10.44 3.28 11.54
CA ALA A 152 9.46 2.85 10.53
C ALA A 152 8.02 3.04 10.99
N VAL A 153 7.69 2.59 12.22
CA VAL A 153 6.35 2.78 12.82
C VAL A 153 6.03 4.27 13.00
N ASP A 154 6.97 5.04 13.58
CA ASP A 154 6.78 6.48 13.79
C ASP A 154 6.55 7.19 12.43
N GLY A 155 7.34 6.84 11.42
CA GLY A 155 7.26 7.38 10.07
C GLY A 155 5.97 7.01 9.36
N MET A 156 5.57 5.73 9.38
CA MET A 156 4.30 5.28 8.81
C MET A 156 3.12 6.03 9.44
N ASN A 157 3.08 6.16 10.77
CA ASN A 157 2.01 6.89 11.45
C ASN A 157 1.96 8.37 11.05
N ILE A 158 3.12 9.03 10.88
CA ILE A 158 3.17 10.40 10.34
C ILE A 158 2.65 10.45 8.90
N GLY A 159 3.03 9.49 8.05
CA GLY A 159 2.53 9.39 6.67
C GLY A 159 1.02 9.20 6.60
N LEU A 160 0.45 8.39 7.49
CA LEU A 160 -1.00 8.19 7.61
C LEU A 160 -1.72 9.45 8.10
N ILE A 161 -1.15 10.16 9.08
CA ILE A 161 -1.68 11.46 9.52
C ILE A 161 -1.65 12.47 8.39
N TYR A 162 -0.55 12.53 7.63
CA TYR A 162 -0.45 13.39 6.45
C TYR A 162 -1.54 13.05 5.43
N ALA A 163 -1.75 11.77 5.12
CA ALA A 163 -2.77 11.35 4.17
C ALA A 163 -4.18 11.79 4.63
N ALA A 164 -4.52 11.59 5.91
CA ALA A 164 -5.81 12.02 6.46
C ALA A 164 -5.98 13.55 6.44
N VAL A 165 -4.92 14.30 6.78
CA VAL A 165 -4.95 15.78 6.70
C VAL A 165 -5.06 16.25 5.25
N HIS A 166 -4.37 15.58 4.34
CA HIS A 166 -4.44 15.88 2.92
C HIS A 166 -5.85 15.69 2.39
N GLU A 167 -6.44 14.53 2.65
CA GLU A 167 -7.79 14.19 2.20
C GLU A 167 -8.86 15.15 2.74
N HIS A 168 -8.85 15.42 4.06
CA HIS A 168 -9.90 16.22 4.69
C HIS A 168 -9.75 17.73 4.53
N PHE A 169 -8.52 18.24 4.42
CA PHE A 169 -8.28 19.70 4.47
C PHE A 169 -7.52 20.22 3.26
N LEU A 170 -6.48 19.53 2.80
CA LEU A 170 -5.57 20.11 1.80
C LEU A 170 -5.93 19.77 0.35
N LYS A 171 -6.79 18.77 0.10
CA LYS A 171 -7.19 18.33 -1.24
C LYS A 171 -7.84 19.45 -2.07
N VAL A 172 -8.48 20.42 -1.41
CA VAL A 172 -9.07 21.62 -2.04
C VAL A 172 -8.00 22.62 -2.49
N TYR A 173 -6.87 22.68 -1.79
CA TYR A 173 -5.88 23.75 -1.95
C TYR A 173 -4.57 23.29 -2.59
N THR A 174 -4.25 22.00 -2.54
CA THR A 174 -2.93 21.47 -2.89
C THR A 174 -3.00 20.09 -3.53
N SER A 175 -1.98 19.76 -4.31
CA SER A 175 -1.77 18.42 -4.85
C SER A 175 -1.00 17.54 -3.86
N PRO A 176 -1.25 16.22 -3.83
CA PRO A 176 -0.49 15.29 -2.99
C PRO A 176 0.97 15.17 -3.45
N LEU A 177 1.84 14.65 -2.57
CA LEU A 177 3.27 14.42 -2.84
C LEU A 177 3.56 13.66 -4.15
N LEU A 178 2.69 12.72 -4.53
CA LEU A 178 2.78 11.97 -5.78
C LEU A 178 1.44 12.02 -6.51
N VAL A 179 1.37 12.89 -7.52
CA VAL A 179 0.17 13.10 -8.35
C VAL A 179 0.02 11.98 -9.36
N ASN A 180 -1.19 11.45 -9.48
CA ASN A 180 -1.50 10.44 -10.48
C ASN A 180 -1.59 11.07 -11.87
N LYS A 181 -0.85 10.49 -12.84
CA LYS A 181 -0.91 10.94 -14.24
C LYS A 181 -2.26 10.67 -14.90
N VAL A 182 -2.86 9.50 -14.63
CA VAL A 182 -4.15 9.11 -15.22
C VAL A 182 -5.28 9.76 -14.43
N LYS A 183 -5.95 10.74 -15.05
CA LYS A 183 -7.10 11.44 -14.47
C LYS A 183 -8.34 10.56 -14.49
N GLU A 184 -9.33 10.91 -13.67
CA GLU A 184 -10.58 10.13 -13.56
C GLU A 184 -11.35 10.02 -14.88
N GLY A 185 -11.36 11.07 -15.69
CA GLY A 185 -12.03 11.07 -17.01
C GLY A 185 -11.36 10.20 -18.07
N ASP A 186 -10.09 9.84 -17.89
CA ASP A 186 -9.33 9.02 -18.84
C ASP A 186 -9.41 7.52 -18.50
N ARG A 187 -10.09 7.15 -17.41
CA ARG A 187 -10.17 5.77 -16.91
C ARG A 187 -11.34 5.04 -17.56
N TYR A 188 -11.15 3.75 -17.80
CA TYR A 188 -12.23 2.86 -18.22
C TYR A 188 -13.16 2.53 -17.03
N ALA A 189 -14.41 2.20 -17.31
CA ALA A 189 -15.38 1.91 -16.26
C ALA A 189 -15.13 0.56 -15.56
N SER A 190 -14.51 -0.41 -16.26
CA SER A 190 -14.23 -1.74 -15.73
C SER A 190 -13.06 -2.42 -16.43
N VAL A 191 -12.51 -3.48 -15.83
CA VAL A 191 -11.48 -4.30 -16.48
C VAL A 191 -12.03 -4.99 -17.73
N GLN A 192 -13.30 -5.40 -17.70
CA GLN A 192 -13.96 -6.03 -18.86
C GLN A 192 -14.00 -5.10 -20.08
N GLU A 193 -14.25 -3.81 -19.87
CA GLU A 193 -14.23 -2.82 -20.96
C GLU A 193 -12.85 -2.72 -21.63
N ILE A 194 -11.79 -2.81 -20.83
CA ILE A 194 -10.39 -2.75 -21.28
C ILE A 194 -10.01 -4.02 -22.06
N GLU A 195 -10.40 -5.19 -21.56
CA GLU A 195 -10.17 -6.45 -22.25
C GLU A 195 -10.94 -6.48 -23.58
N ASN A 196 -12.16 -5.96 -23.59
CA ASN A 196 -12.98 -5.83 -24.79
C ASN A 196 -12.38 -4.85 -25.81
N SER A 197 -11.93 -3.67 -25.41
CA SER A 197 -11.31 -2.67 -26.30
C SER A 197 -10.02 -3.22 -26.92
N THR A 198 -9.17 -3.85 -26.10
CA THR A 198 -7.94 -4.49 -26.54
C THR A 198 -8.22 -5.62 -27.54
N SER A 199 -9.27 -6.43 -27.29
CA SER A 199 -9.65 -7.52 -28.20
C SER A 199 -10.14 -7.00 -29.55
N ARG A 200 -10.91 -5.88 -29.56
CA ARG A 200 -11.39 -5.25 -30.79
C ARG A 200 -10.25 -4.67 -31.60
N PHE A 201 -9.30 -4.00 -30.95
CA PHE A 201 -8.11 -3.46 -31.59
C PHE A 201 -7.24 -4.57 -32.21
N LYS A 202 -6.99 -5.66 -31.46
CA LYS A 202 -6.26 -6.82 -32.00
C LYS A 202 -6.97 -7.46 -33.20
N LYS A 203 -8.30 -7.60 -33.14
CA LYS A 203 -9.12 -8.08 -34.25
C LYS A 203 -9.10 -7.14 -35.45
N PHE A 204 -9.00 -5.84 -35.23
CA PHE A 204 -8.86 -4.85 -36.30
C PHE A 204 -7.50 -4.98 -37.00
N ILE A 205 -6.40 -5.06 -36.23
CA ILE A 205 -5.06 -5.26 -36.80
C ILE A 205 -4.97 -6.57 -37.59
N SER A 206 -5.45 -7.68 -37.03
CA SER A 206 -5.33 -9.00 -37.69
C SER A 206 -6.11 -9.10 -39.01
N LYS A 207 -7.16 -8.29 -39.18
CA LYS A 207 -7.96 -8.20 -40.40
C LYS A 207 -7.41 -7.24 -41.44
N ASN A 208 -6.52 -6.32 -41.08
CA ASN A 208 -6.02 -5.29 -41.97
C ASN A 208 -4.67 -5.74 -42.57
N GLU A 209 -4.70 -6.21 -43.82
CA GLU A 209 -3.53 -6.82 -44.50
C GLU A 209 -2.33 -5.86 -44.60
N ASN A 210 -2.58 -4.55 -44.64
CA ASN A 210 -1.53 -3.52 -44.68
C ASN A 210 -0.68 -3.43 -43.41
N TRP A 211 -1.14 -3.97 -42.28
CA TRP A 211 -0.40 -3.95 -41.01
C TRP A 211 0.34 -5.27 -40.74
N LYS A 212 0.04 -6.34 -41.48
CA LYS A 212 0.75 -7.63 -41.37
C LYS A 212 2.21 -7.54 -41.81
N SER A 213 2.57 -6.56 -42.63
CA SER A 213 3.93 -6.36 -43.15
C SER A 213 4.86 -5.60 -42.19
N LEU A 214 4.36 -5.12 -41.05
CA LEU A 214 5.14 -4.38 -40.05
C LEU A 214 5.59 -5.24 -38.84
N ASP A 215 5.06 -6.47 -38.72
CA ASP A 215 5.36 -7.42 -37.64
C ASP A 215 6.35 -8.54 -38.07
N SER A 216 6.97 -8.43 -39.26
CA SER A 216 7.96 -9.39 -39.80
C SER A 216 9.38 -8.87 -39.77
#